data_AF-A0A534US20-F1
#
_entry.id   AF-A0A534US20-F1
#
_cell.length_a   1.000
_cell.length_b   1.000
_cell.length_c   1.000
_cell.angle_alpha   90.00
_cell.angle_beta   90.00
_cell.angle_gamma   90.00
#
_symmetry.space_group_name_H-M   'P 1'
#
loop_
_entity.id
_entity.type
_entity.pdbx_description
1 polymer ?
#
loop_
_entity_poly.entity_id
_entity_poly.type
_entity_poly.pdbx_seq_one_letter_code
_entity_poly.pdbx_strand_id
1 'polypeptide(L)'
;MKLFVDSANLAEIEESLARGFVAGITTNPSILAKEERTDFTEHIHKIIGLIRRFGREVPLSVEVFVDDPAEMLDQALKFVSAFRYPMLSVKVP
;
A
#
# COMPACT_ATOMS: atom_id res chain seq x y z
N MET A 1 -5.89 -3.84 -20.41
CA MET A 1 -5.51 -4.66 -19.24
C MET A 1 -4.72 -3.79 -18.27
N LYS A 2 -4.91 -3.90 -16.95
CA LYS A 2 -4.12 -3.19 -15.92
C LYS A 2 -3.28 -4.21 -15.16
N LEU A 3 -2.00 -3.92 -14.92
CA LEU A 3 -1.07 -4.79 -14.20
C LEU A 3 -0.78 -4.17 -12.83
N PHE A 4 -0.93 -4.95 -11.77
CA PHE A 4 -0.65 -4.53 -10.40
C PHE A 4 0.51 -5.36 -9.83
N VAL A 5 1.30 -4.74 -8.97
CA VAL A 5 2.37 -5.43 -8.22
C VAL A 5 1.80 -5.80 -6.86
N ASP A 6 1.84 -7.08 -6.53
CA ASP A 6 1.46 -7.58 -5.19
C ASP A 6 2.73 -7.80 -4.37
N SER A 7 3.22 -6.74 -3.72
CA SER A 7 4.44 -6.78 -2.95
C SER A 7 4.46 -5.68 -1.88
N ALA A 8 5.14 -5.96 -0.78
CA ALA A 8 5.53 -4.98 0.22
C ALA A 8 7.04 -4.70 0.17
N ASN A 9 7.81 -5.41 -0.67
CA ASN A 9 9.25 -5.24 -0.76
C ASN A 9 9.59 -3.94 -1.50
N LEU A 10 10.31 -3.04 -0.85
CA LEU A 10 10.61 -1.72 -1.41
C LEU A 10 11.44 -1.78 -2.69
N ALA A 11 12.34 -2.77 -2.83
CA ALA A 11 13.18 -2.91 -4.02
C ALA A 11 12.37 -3.41 -5.22
N GLU A 12 11.49 -4.40 -5.03
CA GLU A 12 10.59 -4.90 -6.08
C GLU A 12 9.61 -3.82 -6.55
N ILE A 13 9.08 -3.03 -5.62
CA ILE A 13 8.20 -1.89 -5.92
C ILE A 13 8.96 -0.83 -6.72
N GLU A 14 10.17 -0.44 -6.28
CA GLU A 14 10.99 0.54 -6.98
C GLU A 14 11.35 0.08 -8.40
N GLU A 15 11.75 -1.19 -8.56
CA GLU A 15 12.03 -1.77 -9.87
C GLU A 15 10.80 -1.74 -10.79
N SER A 16 9.64 -2.14 -10.27
CA SER A 16 8.42 -2.20 -11.06
C SER A 16 7.92 -0.81 -11.47
N LEU A 17 8.04 0.18 -10.57
CA LEU A 17 7.78 1.59 -10.88
C LEU A 17 8.74 2.12 -11.94
N ALA A 18 10.04 1.78 -11.85
CA ALA A 18 11.05 2.18 -12.82
C ALA A 18 10.80 1.61 -14.22
N ARG A 19 10.32 0.37 -14.32
CA ARG A 19 9.92 -0.26 -15.58
C ARG A 19 8.67 0.38 -16.20
N GLY A 20 7.83 1.02 -15.38
CA GLY A 20 6.80 1.94 -15.84
C GLY A 20 5.54 1.33 -16.46
N PHE A 21 5.32 0.02 -16.35
CA PHE A 21 4.10 -0.65 -16.83
C PHE A 21 3.04 -0.82 -15.73
N VAL A 22 3.39 -0.55 -14.46
CA VAL A 22 2.51 -0.80 -13.33
C VAL A 22 1.37 0.20 -13.25
N ALA A 23 0.17 -0.31 -13.05
CA ALA A 23 -1.07 0.45 -12.90
C ALA A 23 -1.50 0.58 -11.43
N GLY A 24 -0.76 -0.02 -10.49
CA GLY A 24 -1.03 0.05 -9.06
C GLY A 24 -0.17 -0.93 -8.27
N ILE A 25 -0.18 -0.76 -6.95
CA ILE A 25 0.48 -1.61 -5.97
C ILE A 25 -0.59 -2.14 -5.01
N THR A 26 -0.57 -3.44 -4.73
CA THR A 26 -1.42 -4.07 -3.72
C THR A 26 -0.56 -4.62 -2.60
N THR A 27 -1.01 -4.41 -1.37
CA THR A 27 -0.44 -5.06 -0.20
C THR A 27 -1.51 -5.88 0.51
N ASN A 28 -1.05 -6.74 1.42
CA ASN A 28 -1.87 -7.48 2.35
C ASN A 28 -1.05 -7.72 3.64
N PRO A 29 -1.70 -8.10 4.76
CA PRO A 29 -1.03 -8.23 6.04
C PRO A 29 0.08 -9.28 6.00
N SER A 30 -0.14 -10.39 5.27
CA SER A 30 0.81 -11.51 5.19
C SER A 30 2.10 -11.17 4.46
N ILE A 31 2.06 -10.35 3.40
CA ILE A 31 3.28 -9.92 2.70
C ILE A 31 3.99 -8.79 3.46
N LEU A 32 3.24 -7.91 4.13
CA LEU A 32 3.81 -6.86 4.98
C LEU A 32 4.55 -7.45 6.19
N ALA A 33 4.01 -8.51 6.80
CA ALA A 33 4.66 -9.22 7.89
C ALA A 33 6.00 -9.85 7.49
N LYS A 34 6.24 -10.13 6.21
CA LYS A 34 7.55 -10.64 5.75
C LYS A 34 8.62 -9.55 5.68
N GLU A 35 8.21 -8.28 5.64
CA GLU A 35 9.08 -7.11 5.55
C GLU A 35 9.35 -6.47 6.93
N GLU A 36 9.06 -7.22 8.01
CA GLU A 36 8.95 -6.95 9.46
C GLU A 36 10.07 -6.15 10.18
N ARG A 37 10.93 -5.44 9.45
CA ARG A 37 12.01 -4.65 10.03
C ARG A 37 11.58 -3.26 10.50
N THR A 38 10.35 -2.82 10.22
CA THR A 38 9.87 -1.46 10.51
C THR A 38 8.39 -1.43 10.88
N ASP A 39 7.94 -0.37 11.56
CA ASP A 39 6.52 -0.12 11.83
C ASP A 39 5.69 -0.11 10.53
N PHE A 40 4.47 -0.68 10.58
CA PHE A 40 3.59 -0.78 9.40
C PHE A 40 3.29 0.58 8.77
N THR A 41 3.01 1.60 9.59
CA THR A 41 2.66 2.94 9.09
C THR A 41 3.86 3.55 8.38
N GLU A 42 5.04 3.45 8.99
CA GLU A 42 6.29 3.92 8.41
C GLU A 42 6.60 3.21 7.08
N HIS A 43 6.35 1.90 7.02
CA HIS A 43 6.57 1.11 5.80
C HIS A 43 5.66 1.55 4.65
N ILE A 44 4.36 1.77 4.93
CA ILE A 44 3.44 2.31 3.93
C ILE A 44 3.87 3.71 3.48
N HIS A 45 4.36 4.57 4.38
CA HIS A 45 4.91 5.88 3.99
C HIS A 45 6.14 5.75 3.08
N LYS A 46 7.00 4.74 3.27
CA LYS A 46 8.12 4.46 2.35
C LYS A 46 7.62 4.09 0.96
N ILE A 47 6.60 3.23 0.86
CA ILE A 47 5.97 2.87 -0.43
C ILE A 47 5.40 4.12 -1.11
N ILE A 48 4.65 4.96 -0.37
CA ILE A 48 4.11 6.22 -0.90
C ILE A 48 5.24 7.16 -1.36
N GLY A 49 6.33 7.23 -0.60
CA GLY A 49 7.53 7.99 -0.95
C GLY A 49 8.15 7.52 -2.26
N LEU A 50 8.26 6.21 -2.48
CA LEU A 50 8.70 5.65 -3.76
C LEU A 50 7.77 6.06 -4.89
N ILE A 51 6.46 5.85 -4.75
CA ILE A 51 5.47 6.24 -5.78
C ILE A 51 5.63 7.71 -6.16
N ARG A 52 5.73 8.61 -5.17
CA ARG A 52 5.91 10.05 -5.39
C ARG A 52 7.21 10.37 -6.12
N ARG A 53 8.32 9.69 -5.82
CA ARG A 53 9.60 9.88 -6.51
C ARG A 53 9.52 9.59 -8.01
N PHE A 54 8.70 8.63 -8.43
CA PHE A 54 8.51 8.31 -9.86
C PHE A 54 7.49 9.21 -10.56
N GLY A 55 6.84 10.15 -9.85
CA GLY A 55 6.02 11.20 -10.43
C GLY A 55 4.72 10.72 -11.10
N ARG A 56 4.19 9.56 -10.69
CA ARG A 56 2.98 8.95 -11.26
C ARG A 56 1.87 8.83 -10.23
N GLU A 57 0.62 8.96 -10.67
CA GLU A 57 -0.55 8.61 -9.88
C GLU A 57 -0.73 7.09 -9.89
N VAL A 58 -0.12 6.41 -8.92
CA VAL A 58 -0.15 4.94 -8.81
C VAL A 58 -1.02 4.53 -7.63
N PRO A 59 -2.21 3.94 -7.85
CA PRO A 59 -3.04 3.39 -6.78
C PRO A 59 -2.26 2.51 -5.82
N LEU A 60 -2.50 2.68 -4.52
CA LEU A 60 -1.94 1.84 -3.47
C LEU A 60 -3.10 1.21 -2.70
N SER A 61 -3.15 -0.12 -2.64
CA SER A 61 -4.16 -0.83 -1.87
C SER A 61 -3.55 -1.39 -0.58
N VAL A 62 -4.18 -1.12 0.55
CA VAL A 62 -3.76 -1.59 1.89
C VAL A 62 -4.94 -2.24 2.58
N GLU A 63 -4.74 -3.36 3.24
CA GLU A 63 -5.81 -4.16 3.86
C GLU A 63 -5.93 -3.90 5.36
N VAL A 64 -7.17 -3.91 5.86
CA VAL A 64 -7.45 -3.95 7.30
C VAL A 64 -7.00 -5.27 7.93
N PHE A 65 -6.84 -5.28 9.25
CA PHE A 65 -6.36 -6.42 10.04
C PHE A 65 -7.44 -6.98 10.98
N VAL A 66 -8.66 -6.45 10.91
CA VAL A 66 -9.76 -6.74 11.84
C VAL A 66 -10.96 -7.26 11.07
N ASP A 67 -11.79 -8.07 11.74
CA ASP A 67 -12.91 -8.79 11.12
C ASP A 67 -14.29 -8.19 11.49
N ASP A 68 -14.38 -7.33 12.50
CA ASP A 68 -15.63 -6.65 12.86
C ASP A 68 -15.89 -5.45 11.92
N PRO A 69 -17.08 -5.31 11.31
CA PRO A 69 -17.36 -4.23 10.37
C PRO A 69 -17.19 -2.81 10.93
N ALA A 70 -17.48 -2.58 12.22
CA ALA A 70 -17.31 -1.28 12.85
C ALA A 70 -15.83 -0.97 13.07
N GLU A 71 -15.06 -1.97 13.51
CA GLU A 71 -13.60 -1.85 13.64
C GLU A 71 -12.91 -1.68 12.28
N MET A 72 -13.37 -2.37 11.24
CA MET A 72 -12.87 -2.23 9.87
C MET A 72 -13.03 -0.78 9.37
N LEU A 73 -14.19 -0.18 9.61
CA LEU A 73 -14.44 1.21 9.24
C LEU A 73 -13.52 2.17 10.00
N ASP A 74 -13.39 2.00 11.32
CA ASP A 74 -12.51 2.83 12.15
C ASP A 74 -11.04 2.71 11.68
N GLN A 75 -10.57 1.48 11.43
CA GLN A 75 -9.21 1.25 10.94
C GLN A 75 -8.99 1.82 9.53
N ALA A 76 -9.96 1.67 8.63
CA ALA A 76 -9.89 2.26 7.29
C ALA A 76 -9.77 3.79 7.35
N LEU A 77 -10.56 4.45 8.20
CA LEU A 77 -10.49 5.90 8.40
C LEU A 77 -9.14 6.33 8.99
N LYS A 78 -8.59 5.56 9.93
CA LYS A 78 -7.23 5.78 10.46
C LYS A 78 -6.18 5.69 9.35
N PHE A 79 -6.26 4.70 8.47
CA PHE A 79 -5.34 4.56 7.33
C PHE A 79 -5.43 5.76 6.37
N VAL A 80 -6.63 6.17 5.98
CA VAL A 80 -6.83 7.36 5.13
C VAL A 80 -6.22 8.60 5.77
N SER A 81 -6.46 8.82 7.06
CA SER A 81 -5.95 9.96 7.82
C SER A 81 -4.42 9.95 7.99
N ALA A 82 -3.84 8.77 8.24
CA ALA A 82 -2.41 8.59 8.47
C ALA A 82 -1.59 8.70 7.17
N PHE A 83 -2.09 8.10 6.08
CA PHE A 83 -1.33 8.02 4.83
C PHE A 83 -1.51 9.24 3.94
N ARG A 84 -2.68 9.91 4.02
CA ARG A 84 -3.01 11.10 3.22
C ARG A 84 -2.59 10.95 1.75
N TYR A 85 -2.85 9.77 1.21
CA TYR A 85 -2.52 9.43 -0.17
C TYR A 85 -3.80 9.41 -1.00
N PRO A 86 -3.96 10.33 -1.97
CA PRO A 86 -5.23 10.48 -2.70
C PRO A 86 -5.68 9.22 -3.45
N MET A 87 -4.75 8.37 -3.87
CA MET A 87 -5.00 7.14 -4.61
C MET A 87 -4.97 5.89 -3.71
N LEU A 88 -5.17 6.05 -2.40
CA LEU A 88 -5.27 4.94 -1.45
C LEU A 88 -6.60 4.22 -1.62
N SER A 89 -6.57 2.90 -1.71
CA SER A 89 -7.72 2.02 -1.56
C SER A 89 -7.55 1.18 -0.31
N VAL A 90 -8.59 1.12 0.54
CA VAL A 90 -8.59 0.21 1.70
C VAL A 90 -9.30 -1.08 1.31
N LYS A 91 -8.61 -2.21 1.42
CA LYS A 91 -9.16 -3.53 1.16
C LYS A 91 -9.88 -4.03 2.41
N VAL A 92 -11.04 -4.61 2.20
CA VAL A 92 -11.88 -5.27 3.21
C VAL A 92 -12.00 -6.74 2.80
N PRO A 93 -11.72 -7.70 3.70
CA PRO A 93 -11.78 -9.14 3.40
C PRO A 93 -13.20 -9.67 3.17
#